data_AF-G6YDF7-F1
#
_entry.id   AF-G6YDF7-F1
#
_cell.length_a   1.000
_cell.length_b   1.000
_cell.length_c   1.000
_cell.angle_alpha   90.00
_cell.angle_beta   90.00
_cell.angle_gamma   90.00
#
_symmetry.space_group_name_H-M   'P 1'
#
loop_
_entity.id
_entity.type
_entity.pdbx_description
1 polymer ?
#
loop_
_entity_poly.entity_id
_entity_poly.type
_entity_poly.pdbx_seq_one_letter_code
_entity_poly.pdbx_strand_id
1 'polypeptide(L)' 'MTPHYLNQRELADRLRVSPRTLERWRWLKTGPNYHKFGGKVTYALADVEAYERRRRAETHSSILGSWE' A
#
# COMPACT_ATOMS: atom_id res chain seq x y z
N MET A 1 -16.09 -6.01 14.84
CA MET A 1 -14.67 -6.23 14.48
C MET A 1 -13.91 -4.95 14.74
N THR A 2 -12.93 -4.96 15.64
CA THR A 2 -12.09 -3.80 15.93
C THR A 2 -11.19 -3.50 14.73
N PRO A 3 -11.17 -2.26 14.19
CA PRO A 3 -10.27 -1.91 13.12
C PRO A 3 -8.82 -2.05 13.59
N HIS A 4 -8.07 -2.94 12.95
CA HIS A 4 -6.65 -3.12 13.21
C HIS A 4 -5.87 -2.03 12.49
N TYR A 5 -5.14 -1.23 13.26
CA TYR A 5 -4.29 -0.16 12.72
C TYR A 5 -2.83 -0.60 12.80
N LEU A 6 -2.16 -0.54 11.66
CA LEU A 6 -0.73 -0.76 11.52
C LEU A 6 0.01 0.58 11.65
N ASN A 7 1.14 0.56 12.33
CA ASN A 7 2.06 1.68 12.31
C ASN A 7 2.97 1.62 11.07
N GLN A 8 3.76 2.67 10.84
CA GLN A 8 4.66 2.74 9.68
C GLN A 8 5.67 1.59 9.62
N ARG A 9 6.18 1.11 10.76
CA ARG A 9 7.16 0.00 10.80
C ARG A 9 6.49 -1.32 10.44
N GLU A 10 5.30 -1.58 10.96
CA GLU A 10 4.56 -2.80 10.63
C GLU A 10 4.07 -2.82 9.19
N LEU A 11 3.68 -1.67 8.64
CA LEU A 11 3.37 -1.57 7.23
C LEU A 11 4.62 -1.82 6.35
N ALA A 12 5.77 -1.28 6.76
CA ALA A 12 7.04 -1.47 6.06
C ALA A 12 7.44 -2.95 6.02
N ASP A 13 7.33 -3.64 7.16
CA ASP A 13 7.59 -5.08 7.28
C ASP A 13 6.64 -5.90 6.40
N ARG A 14 5.33 -5.63 6.50
CA ARG A 14 4.29 -6.33 5.73
C ARG A 14 4.50 -6.22 4.22
N LEU A 15 4.75 -5.02 3.72
CA LEU A 15 4.96 -4.76 2.29
C LEU A 15 6.40 -5.06 1.84
N ARG A 16 7.29 -5.46 2.76
CA ARG A 16 8.74 -5.63 2.54
C ARG A 16 9.39 -4.43 1.86
N VAL A 17 9.02 -3.23 2.30
CA VAL A 17 9.60 -1.96 1.83
C VAL A 17 10.26 -1.22 2.97
N SER A 18 11.29 -0.45 2.66
CA SER A 18 11.93 0.40 3.66
C SER A 18 10.97 1.51 4.15
N PRO A 19 11.07 1.93 5.43
CA PRO A 19 10.30 3.07 5.95
C PRO A 19 10.46 4.35 5.11
N ARG A 20 11.66 4.56 4.54
CA ARG A 20 11.96 5.65 3.59
C ARG A 20 11.11 5.60 2.33
N THR A 21 10.77 4.41 1.84
CA THR A 21 9.84 4.23 0.72
C THR A 21 8.44 4.68 1.12
N LEU A 22 7.98 4.35 2.33
CA LEU A 22 6.70 4.84 2.85
C LEU A 22 6.67 6.37 3.04
N GLU A 23 7.79 6.98 3.44
CA GLU A 23 7.91 8.43 3.49
C GLU A 23 7.81 9.05 2.09
N ARG A 24 8.55 8.50 1.11
CA ARG A 24 8.46 8.92 -0.30
C ARG A 24 7.04 8.80 -0.84
N TRP A 25 6.35 7.71 -0.50
CA TRP A 25 4.96 7.46 -0.85
C TRP A 25 4.01 8.54 -0.33
N ARG A 26 4.19 8.97 0.93
CA ARG A 26 3.44 10.11 1.50
C ARG A 26 3.67 11.40 0.70
N TRP A 27 4.91 11.70 0.35
CA TRP A 27 5.26 12.88 -0.47
C TRP A 27 4.62 12.83 -1.85
N LEU A 28 4.72 11.68 -2.51
CA LEU A 28 4.16 11.43 -3.84
C LEU A 28 2.63 11.21 -3.82
N LYS A 29 1.98 11.26 -2.65
CA LYS A 29 0.57 10.90 -2.45
C LYS A 29 0.18 9.56 -3.09
N THR A 30 1.11 8.61 -3.08
CA THR A 30 0.93 7.25 -3.60
C THR A 30 1.06 6.26 -2.46
N GLY A 31 0.22 5.24 -2.38
CA GLY A 31 0.26 4.28 -1.27
C GLY A 31 -1.10 4.02 -0.61
N PRO A 32 -1.14 3.20 0.44
CA PRO A 32 -2.33 2.97 1.24
C PRO A 32 -2.71 4.23 2.04
N ASN A 33 -4.02 4.41 2.28
CA ASN A 33 -4.51 5.56 3.03
C ASN A 33 -3.94 5.56 4.45
N TYR A 34 -3.54 6.74 4.90
CA TYR A 34 -3.00 6.94 6.23
C TYR A 34 -3.93 7.81 7.08
N HIS A 35 -3.97 7.50 8.36
CA HIS A 35 -4.72 8.22 9.37
C HIS A 35 -3.74 8.90 10.33
N LYS A 36 -3.92 10.19 10.56
CA LYS A 36 -3.14 10.97 11.53
C LYS A 36 -3.90 11.05 12.84
N PHE A 37 -3.31 10.50 13.91
CA PHE A 37 -3.80 10.63 15.28
C PHE A 37 -2.72 11.27 16.14
N GLY A 38 -2.95 12.52 16.60
CA GLY A 38 -2.07 13.18 17.57
C GLY A 38 -0.58 13.22 17.18
N GLY A 39 -0.26 13.37 15.90
CA GLY A 39 1.12 13.35 15.39
C GLY A 39 1.65 11.99 14.95
N LYS A 40 0.95 10.90 15.27
CA LYS A 40 1.28 9.54 14.79
C LYS A 40 0.54 9.23 13.50
N VAL A 41 1.27 8.65 12.53
CA VAL A 41 0.67 8.14 11.30
C VAL A 41 0.41 6.64 11.45
N THR A 42 -0.82 6.26 11.18
CA THR A 42 -1.34 4.88 11.25
C THR A 42 -2.03 4.51 9.95
N TYR A 43 -2.15 3.22 9.69
CA TYR A 43 -2.74 2.68 8.47
C TYR A 43 -3.78 1.65 8.88
N ALA A 44 -5.03 1.81 8.44
CA ALA A 44 -6.02 0.78 8.70
C ALA A 44 -5.67 -0.45 7.86
N LEU A 45 -5.75 -1.64 8.46
CA LEU A 45 -5.46 -2.89 7.76
C LEU A 45 -6.31 -3.03 6.49
N ALA A 46 -7.59 -2.65 6.57
CA ALA A 46 -8.50 -2.66 5.43
C ALA A 46 -8.02 -1.79 4.24
N ASP A 47 -7.46 -0.61 4.51
CA ASP A 47 -6.88 0.26 3.47
C ASP A 47 -5.60 -0.32 2.87
N VAL A 48 -4.78 -0.96 3.70
CA VAL A 48 -3.56 -1.65 3.25
C VAL A 48 -3.94 -2.80 2.34
N GLU A 49 -4.89 -3.64 2.74
CA GLU A 49 -5.38 -4.74 1.92
C GLU A 49 -6.05 -4.26 0.63
N ALA A 50 -6.81 -3.16 0.68
CA ALA A 50 -7.39 -2.55 -0.52
C ALA A 50 -6.30 -2.04 -1.48
N TYR A 51 -5.24 -1.45 -0.95
CA TYR A 51 -4.07 -1.04 -1.72
C TYR A 51 -3.33 -2.24 -2.33
N GLU A 52 -3.11 -3.30 -1.55
CA GLU A 52 -2.51 -4.56 -2.03
C GLU A 52 -3.35 -5.15 -3.17
N ARG A 53 -4.69 -5.20 -3.02
CA ARG A 53 -5.60 -5.67 -4.07
C ARG A 53 -5.54 -4.81 -5.33
N ARG A 54 -5.50 -3.48 -5.19
CA ARG A 54 -5.38 -2.55 -6.33
C ARG A 54 -4.04 -2.68 -7.05
N ARG A 55 -2.96 -2.96 -6.32
CA ARG A 55 -1.59 -3.09 -6.85
C ARG A 55 -1.27 -4.48 -7.36
N ARG A 56 -2.03 -5.49 -6.96
CA ARG A 56 -2.05 -6.79 -7.60
C ARG A 56 -2.61 -6.57 -9.00
N ALA A 57 -1.73 -6.26 -9.94
CA ALA A 57 -2.07 -6.26 -11.35
C ALA A 57 -2.58 -7.67 -11.64
N GLU A 58 -3.85 -7.77 -12.05
CA GLU A 58 -4.23 -8.80 -12.99
C GLU A 58 -3.18 -8.72 -14.09
N THR A 59 -2.37 -9.76 -14.24
CA THR A 59 -1.37 -9.84 -15.31
C THR A 59 -2.10 -9.44 -16.58
N HIS A 60 -1.79 -8.25 -17.12
CA HIS A 60 -2.30 -7.83 -18.39
C HIS A 60 -1.61 -8.76 -19.40
N SER A 61 -2.22 -9.93 -19.60
CA SER A 61 -1.85 -10.91 -20.62
C SER A 61 -2.29 -10.34 -21.98
N SER A 62 -1.77 -9.17 -22.33
CA SER A 62 -1.83 -8.61 -23.67
C SER A 62 -0.42 -8.65 -24.27
N ILE A 63 0.19 -9.83 -24.20
CA ILE A 63 1.33 -10.19 -25.05
C ILE A 63 1.15 -11.67 -25.44
N LEU A 64 0.07 -11.97 -26.16
CA LEU A 64 0.11 -13.07 -27.12
C LEU A 64 -0.39 -12.50 -28.44
N GLY A 65 0.50 -12.56 -29.44
CA GLY A 65 0.55 -11.65 -30.56
C GLY A 65 -0.64 -11.74 -31.50
N SER A 66 -1.16 -10.57 -31.86
CA SER A 66 -1.74 -10.34 -33.17
C SER A 66 -0.62 -9.73 -34.03
N TRP A 67 0.19 -10.59 -34.64
CA TRP A 67 1.01 -10.23 -35.79
C TRP A 67 0.45 -11.06 -36.94
N GLU A 68 -0.26 -10.39 -37.84
CA GLU A 68 -0.62 -10.90 -39.18
C GLU A 68 0.64 -11.11 -40.03
#